data_AF-A0A964G5H0-F1
#
_entry.id   AF-A0A964G5H0-F1
#
_cell.length_a   1.000
_cell.length_b   1.000
_cell.length_c   1.000
_cell.angle_alpha   90.00
_cell.angle_beta   90.00
_cell.angle_gamma   90.00
#
_symmetry.space_group_name_H-M   'P 1'
#
loop_
_entity.id
_entity.type
_entity.pdbx_description
1 polymer ?
#
loop_
_entity_poly.entity_id
_entity_poly.type
_entity_poly.pdbx_seq_one_letter_code
_entity_poly.pdbx_strand_id
1 'polypeptide(L)'
;MKKLTKIKTKPNLQESRLRENCELLDQIRADTINDIESLTEDFQHMSVVAESIRRNYQALLSENQLLKDTLVSIVDDCECWQANRCARCKKILKSLESNHPNFPPNAAKKYRSILSQLRNLG
;
A
#
# COMPACT_ATOMS: atom_id res chain seq x y z
N MET A 1 50.83 -49.83 44.58
CA MET A 1 50.00 -49.50 43.40
C MET A 1 49.01 -48.39 43.78
N LYS A 2 49.19 -47.16 43.27
CA LYS A 2 48.29 -46.03 43.58
C LYS A 2 47.04 -46.14 42.68
N LYS A 3 45.86 -46.27 43.29
CA LYS A 3 44.57 -46.22 42.58
C LYS A 3 44.36 -44.81 42.04
N LEU A 4 44.41 -44.66 40.72
CA LEU A 4 43.92 -43.47 40.03
C LEU A 4 42.40 -43.44 40.14
N THR A 5 41.88 -42.64 41.07
CA THR A 5 40.47 -42.30 41.14
C THR A 5 40.12 -41.49 39.89
N LYS A 6 39.37 -42.11 38.95
CA LYS A 6 38.72 -41.39 37.85
C LYS A 6 37.73 -40.40 38.45
N ILE A 7 38.12 -39.14 38.51
CA ILE A 7 37.21 -38.01 38.77
C ILE A 7 36.28 -37.96 37.57
N LYS A 8 35.05 -38.48 37.72
CA LYS A 8 33.97 -38.19 36.78
C LYS A 8 33.59 -36.73 37.00
N THR A 9 34.09 -35.84 36.15
CA THR A 9 33.61 -34.47 36.03
C THR A 9 32.11 -34.53 35.77
N LYS A 10 31.30 -34.12 36.75
CA LYS A 10 29.85 -33.96 36.53
C LYS A 10 29.67 -32.90 35.44
N PRO A 11 28.83 -33.13 34.42
CA PRO A 11 28.52 -32.10 33.44
C PRO A 11 27.97 -30.87 34.18
N ASN A 12 28.53 -29.71 33.87
CA ASN A 12 28.11 -28.45 34.46
C ASN A 12 26.75 -28.07 33.87
N LEU A 13 25.67 -28.54 34.49
CA LEU A 13 24.29 -28.31 34.07
C LEU A 13 23.96 -26.81 33.87
N GLN A 14 24.66 -25.92 34.58
CA GLN A 14 24.49 -24.48 34.43
C GLN A 14 25.14 -23.98 33.13
N GLU A 15 26.32 -24.48 32.78
CA GLU A 15 26.99 -24.15 31.51
C GLU A 15 26.19 -24.68 30.32
N SER A 16 25.70 -25.92 30.38
CA SER A 16 24.88 -26.49 29.30
C SER A 16 23.61 -25.67 29.04
N ARG A 17 22.88 -25.27 30.09
CA ARG A 17 21.70 -24.40 29.94
C ARG A 17 22.03 -23.02 29.40
N LEU A 18 23.17 -22.44 29.81
CA LEU A 18 23.61 -21.15 29.29
C LEU A 18 23.93 -21.24 27.80
N ARG A 19 24.57 -22.32 27.35
CA ARG A 19 24.85 -22.57 25.92
C ARG A 19 23.57 -22.74 25.12
N GLU A 20 22.63 -23.56 25.59
CA GLU A 20 21.32 -23.74 24.95
C GLU A 20 20.56 -22.42 24.83
N ASN A 21 20.57 -21.60 25.89
CA ASN A 21 19.94 -20.27 25.85
C ASN A 21 20.64 -19.32 24.86
N CYS A 22 21.96 -19.34 24.78
CA CYS A 22 22.70 -18.55 23.79
C CYS A 22 22.38 -18.99 22.36
N GLU A 23 22.35 -20.30 22.09
CA GLU A 23 21.99 -20.86 20.79
C GLU A 23 20.56 -20.49 20.39
N LEU A 24 19.62 -20.55 21.33
CA LEU A 24 18.24 -20.11 21.10
C LEU A 24 18.15 -18.62 20.79
N LEU A 25 18.90 -17.78 21.50
CA LEU A 25 18.95 -16.33 21.23
C LEU A 25 19.54 -16.03 19.84
N ASP A 26 20.56 -16.78 19.43
CA ASP A 26 21.16 -16.64 18.10
C ASP A 26 20.19 -17.07 16.99
N GLN A 27 19.42 -18.14 17.21
CA GLN A 27 18.34 -18.56 16.31
C GLN A 27 17.24 -17.51 16.20
N ILE A 28 16.73 -17.01 17.33
CA ILE A 28 15.72 -15.94 17.35
C ILE A 28 16.23 -14.71 16.61
N ARG A 29 17.50 -14.34 16.79
CA ARG A 29 18.10 -13.21 16.07
C ARG A 29 18.14 -13.45 14.57
N ALA A 30 18.57 -14.64 14.13
CA ALA A 30 18.61 -14.99 12.72
C ALA A 30 17.22 -14.96 12.08
N ASP A 31 16.23 -15.56 12.75
CA ASP A 31 14.83 -15.57 12.29
C ASP A 31 14.27 -14.14 12.21
N THR A 32 14.53 -13.31 13.23
CA THR A 32 14.10 -11.91 13.25
C THR A 32 14.72 -11.11 12.10
N ILE A 33 16.00 -11.36 11.77
CA ILE A 33 16.65 -10.70 10.63
C ILE A 33 15.96 -11.10 9.32
N ASN A 34 15.70 -12.38 9.12
CA ASN A 34 15.00 -12.88 7.92
C ASN A 34 13.59 -12.27 7.81
N ASP A 35 12.86 -12.19 8.91
CA ASP A 35 11.53 -11.58 8.94
C ASP A 35 11.57 -10.10 8.57
N ILE A 36 12.57 -9.35 9.06
CA ILE A 36 12.77 -7.93 8.72
C ILE A 36 13.12 -7.78 7.23
N GLU A 37 13.97 -8.64 6.68
CA GLU A 37 14.32 -8.64 5.26
C GLU A 37 13.09 -8.92 4.40
N SER A 38 12.32 -9.96 4.71
CA SER A 38 11.06 -10.29 4.03
C SER A 38 10.07 -9.12 4.09
N LEU A 39 9.91 -8.49 5.25
CA LEU A 39 9.02 -7.35 5.41
C LEU A 39 9.49 -6.13 4.59
N THR A 40 10.80 -5.96 4.46
CA THR A 40 11.40 -4.90 3.64
C THR A 40 11.08 -5.11 2.16
N GLU A 41 11.17 -6.34 1.66
CA GLU A 41 10.79 -6.69 0.29
C GLU A 41 9.29 -6.43 0.04
N ASP A 42 8.44 -6.82 0.99
CA ASP A 42 7.00 -6.56 0.92
C ASP A 42 6.70 -5.05 0.84
N PHE A 43 7.36 -4.23 1.65
CA PHE A 43 7.19 -2.76 1.60
C PHE A 43 7.65 -2.17 0.27
N GLN A 44 8.75 -2.67 -0.30
CA GLN A 44 9.21 -2.24 -1.63
C GLN A 44 8.18 -2.58 -2.70
N HIS A 45 7.66 -3.81 -2.70
CA HIS A 45 6.62 -4.23 -3.63
C HIS A 45 5.34 -3.39 -3.49
N MET A 46 4.86 -3.17 -2.27
CA MET A 46 3.71 -2.31 -1.99
C MET A 46 3.91 -0.89 -2.52
N SER A 47 5.12 -0.34 -2.41
CA SER A 47 5.45 0.99 -2.92
C SER A 47 5.36 1.07 -4.43
N VAL A 48 5.84 0.05 -5.15
CA VAL A 48 5.72 -0.06 -6.62
C VAL A 48 4.25 -0.15 -7.05
N VAL A 49 3.46 -0.99 -6.37
CA VAL A 49 2.02 -1.14 -6.65
C VAL A 49 1.27 0.17 -6.43
N ALA A 50 1.53 0.86 -5.31
CA ALA A 50 0.90 2.14 -4.99
C ALA A 50 1.22 3.21 -6.05
N GLU A 51 2.47 3.26 -6.51
CA GLU A 51 2.91 4.18 -7.55
C GLU A 51 2.26 3.86 -8.91
N SER A 52 2.11 2.58 -9.25
CA SER A 52 1.38 2.13 -10.44
C SER A 52 -0.10 2.56 -10.41
N ILE A 53 -0.78 2.33 -9.28
CA ILE A 53 -2.18 2.76 -9.08
C ILE A 53 -2.29 4.29 -9.24
N ARG A 54 -1.36 5.04 -8.65
CA ARG A 54 -1.34 6.50 -8.73
C ARG A 54 -1.23 6.97 -10.19
N ARG A 55 -0.31 6.39 -10.97
CA ARG A 55 -0.13 6.73 -12.39
C ARG A 55 -1.36 6.40 -13.23
N ASN A 56 -1.92 5.21 -13.04
CA ASN A 56 -3.12 4.78 -13.76
C ASN A 56 -4.31 5.68 -13.46
N TYR A 57 -4.48 6.06 -12.18
CA TYR A 57 -5.53 6.99 -11.79
C TYR A 57 -5.35 8.38 -12.41
N GLN A 58 -4.13 8.90 -12.46
CA GLN A 58 -3.83 10.17 -13.13
C GLN A 58 -4.12 10.12 -14.63
N ALA A 59 -3.71 9.04 -15.32
CA ALA A 59 -4.01 8.85 -16.74
C ALA A 59 -5.52 8.84 -16.99
N LEU A 60 -6.28 8.11 -16.17
CA LEU A 60 -7.73 8.05 -16.27
C LEU A 60 -8.40 9.42 -16.05
N LEU A 61 -7.89 10.22 -15.10
CA LEU A 61 -8.38 11.59 -14.89
C LEU A 61 -8.09 12.48 -16.09
N SER A 62 -6.90 12.38 -16.70
CA SER A 62 -6.54 13.12 -17.89
C SER A 62 -7.41 12.75 -19.10
N GLU A 63 -7.65 11.47 -19.33
CA GLU A 63 -8.56 11.00 -20.39
C GLU A 63 -10.00 11.44 -20.15
N ASN A 64 -10.46 11.38 -18.89
CA ASN A 64 -11.79 11.86 -18.54
C ASN A 64 -11.96 13.36 -18.81
N GLN A 65 -10.93 14.15 -18.49
CA GLN A 65 -10.93 15.58 -18.79
C GLN A 65 -10.94 15.85 -20.29
N LEU A 66 -10.09 15.15 -21.06
CA LEU A 66 -10.05 15.26 -22.52
C LEU A 66 -11.41 14.95 -23.16
N LEU A 67 -12.09 13.89 -22.70
CA LEU A 67 -13.43 13.53 -23.16
C LEU A 67 -14.46 14.62 -22.83
N LYS A 68 -14.40 15.20 -21.62
CA LYS A 68 -15.28 16.31 -21.24
C LYS A 68 -15.06 17.52 -22.14
N ASP A 69 -13.81 17.91 -22.36
CA ASP A 69 -13.46 19.05 -23.21
C ASP A 69 -13.92 18.81 -24.65
N THR A 70 -13.75 17.58 -25.15
CA THR A 70 -14.24 17.17 -26.49
C THR A 70 -15.77 17.30 -26.58
N LEU A 71 -16.50 16.84 -25.56
CA LEU A 71 -17.95 16.94 -25.51
C LEU A 71 -18.43 18.40 -25.46
N VAL A 72 -17.71 19.28 -24.75
CA VAL A 72 -17.98 20.71 -24.74
C VAL A 72 -17.73 21.31 -26.13
N SER A 73 -16.60 20.99 -26.78
CA SER A 73 -16.31 21.44 -28.15
C SER A 73 -17.41 21.04 -29.13
N ILE A 74 -17.92 19.80 -29.05
CA ILE A 74 -19.03 19.34 -29.90
C ILE A 74 -20.31 20.19 -29.69
N VAL A 75 -20.55 20.67 -28.47
CA VAL A 75 -21.69 21.56 -28.17
C VAL A 75 -21.45 22.97 -28.70
N ASP A 76 -20.22 23.45 -28.65
CA ASP A 76 -19.84 24.78 -29.13
C ASP A 76 -19.83 24.85 -30.67
N ASP A 77 -19.37 23.80 -31.33
CA ASP A 77 -19.37 23.66 -32.80
C ASP A 77 -20.77 23.37 -33.36
N CYS A 78 -21.77 23.14 -32.51
CA CYS A 78 -23.13 22.91 -32.95
C CYS A 78 -23.85 24.23 -33.27
N GLU A 79 -24.40 24.34 -34.48
CA GLU A 79 -25.15 25.50 -34.98
C GLU A 79 -26.48 25.80 -34.23
N CYS A 80 -26.77 25.08 -33.14
CA CYS A 80 -27.95 25.36 -32.32
C CYS A 80 -27.71 26.58 -31.41
N TRP A 81 -28.70 27.48 -31.36
CA TRP A 81 -28.67 28.68 -30.53
C TRP A 81 -28.41 28.34 -29.06
N GLN A 82 -27.54 29.10 -28.40
CA GLN A 82 -27.19 28.86 -26.98
C GLN A 82 -28.41 28.84 -26.07
N ALA A 83 -29.37 29.75 -26.27
CA ALA A 83 -30.62 29.80 -25.51
C ALA A 83 -31.61 28.66 -25.86
N ASN A 84 -31.37 27.92 -26.95
CA ASN A 84 -32.22 26.81 -27.38
C ASN A 84 -31.39 25.65 -27.95
N ARG A 85 -30.59 25.02 -27.08
CA ARG A 85 -29.78 23.85 -27.45
C ARG A 85 -30.64 22.71 -27.99
N CYS A 86 -30.16 22.04 -29.04
CA CYS A 86 -30.83 20.87 -29.63
C CYS A 86 -30.83 19.68 -28.65
N ALA A 87 -31.66 18.67 -28.92
CA ALA A 87 -31.80 17.50 -28.04
C ALA A 87 -30.46 16.77 -27.78
N ARG A 88 -29.56 16.74 -28.76
CA ARG A 88 -28.22 16.14 -28.63
C ARG A 88 -27.34 16.95 -27.66
N CYS A 89 -27.25 18.26 -27.85
CA CYS A 89 -26.48 19.15 -26.96
C CYS A 89 -27.02 19.13 -25.52
N LYS A 90 -28.36 19.12 -25.35
CA LYS A 90 -28.98 18.99 -24.03
C LYS A 90 -28.60 17.69 -23.31
N LYS A 91 -28.54 16.56 -24.03
CA LYS A 91 -28.08 15.28 -23.46
C LYS A 91 -26.61 15.33 -23.04
N ILE A 92 -25.75 15.88 -23.89
CA ILE A 92 -24.32 16.03 -23.61
C ILE A 92 -24.11 16.89 -22.36
N LEU A 93 -24.72 18.07 -22.30
CA LEU A 93 -24.64 18.97 -21.15
C LEU A 93 -25.13 18.31 -19.86
N LYS A 94 -26.25 17.59 -19.92
CA LYS A 94 -26.77 16.83 -18.77
C LYS A 94 -25.78 15.75 -18.28
N SER A 95 -25.10 15.07 -19.20
CA SER A 95 -24.07 14.08 -18.86
C SER A 95 -22.82 14.71 -18.22
N LEU A 96 -22.48 15.94 -18.59
CA LEU A 96 -21.39 16.71 -17.97
C LEU A 96 -21.76 17.26 -16.59
N GLU A 97 -23.04 17.62 -16.39
CA GLU A 97 -23.58 18.09 -15.09
C GLU A 97 -23.71 16.99 -14.04
N SER A 98 -23.82 15.73 -14.45
CA SER A 98 -23.78 14.59 -13.53
C SER A 98 -22.42 14.52 -12.84
N ASN A 99 -22.29 15.29 -11.77
CA ASN A 99 -21.37 15.09 -10.68
C ASN A 99 -21.69 13.72 -10.07
N HIS A 100 -21.25 12.62 -10.70
CA HIS A 100 -21.26 11.33 -10.03
C HIS A 100 -20.26 11.43 -8.87
N PRO A 101 -20.71 11.54 -7.61
CA PRO A 101 -19.83 11.60 -6.45
C PRO A 101 -19.44 10.18 -6.03
N ASN A 102 -19.36 9.25 -6.98
CA ASN A 102 -19.15 7.83 -6.69
C ASN A 102 -17.69 7.51 -6.35
N PHE A 103 -16.79 8.49 -6.37
CA PHE A 103 -15.61 8.42 -5.52
C PHE A 103 -16.01 8.91 -4.14
N PRO A 104 -16.11 8.03 -3.12
CA PRO A 104 -16.45 8.48 -1.79
C PRO A 104 -15.41 9.55 -1.40
N PRO A 105 -15.84 10.79 -1.07
CA PRO A 105 -14.92 11.90 -0.75
C PRO A 105 -14.00 11.60 0.45
N ASN A 106 -14.25 10.47 1.12
CA ASN A 106 -13.52 9.96 2.26
C ASN A 106 -12.55 8.81 1.97
N ALA A 107 -12.34 8.33 0.73
CA ALA A 107 -11.36 7.26 0.48
C ALA A 107 -9.95 7.70 0.88
N ALA A 108 -9.50 8.87 0.39
CA ALA A 108 -8.20 9.43 0.76
C ALA A 108 -8.11 9.79 2.26
N LYS A 109 -9.24 10.11 2.91
CA LYS A 109 -9.31 10.38 4.35
C LYS A 109 -9.19 9.10 5.18
N LYS A 110 -9.83 7.99 4.73
CA LYS A 110 -9.67 6.65 5.28
C LYS A 110 -8.24 6.15 5.14
N TYR A 111 -7.62 6.28 3.97
CA TYR A 111 -6.23 5.90 3.77
C TYR A 111 -5.27 6.72 4.64
N ARG A 112 -5.46 8.04 4.74
CA ARG A 112 -4.68 8.88 5.68
C ARG A 112 -4.87 8.46 7.13
N SER A 113 -6.10 8.11 7.53
CA SER A 113 -6.40 7.60 8.88
C SER A 113 -5.64 6.30 9.17
N ILE A 114 -5.66 5.35 8.24
CA ILE A 114 -4.94 4.07 8.39
C ILE A 114 -3.43 4.30 8.46
N LEU A 115 -2.87 5.14 7.59
CA LEU A 115 -1.44 5.49 7.62
C LEU A 115 -1.04 6.18 8.93
N SER A 116 -1.91 7.04 9.48
CA SER A 116 -1.67 7.68 10.78
C SER A 116 -1.73 6.70 11.95
N GLN A 117 -2.61 5.69 11.90
CA GLN A 117 -2.68 4.64 12.91
C GLN A 117 -1.44 3.76 12.86
N LEU A 118 -0.98 3.36 11.67
CA LEU A 118 0.25 2.59 11.49
C LEU A 118 1.49 3.35 11.99
N ARG A 119 1.55 4.68 11.78
CA ARG A 119 2.63 5.52 12.28
C ARG A 119 2.66 5.66 13.81
N ASN A 120 1.52 5.50 14.48
CA ASN A 120 1.42 5.58 15.95
C ASN A 120 1.63 4.23 16.66
N LEU A 121 1.85 3.15 15.89
CA LEU A 121 2.12 1.81 16.41
C LEU A 121 3.61 1.46 16.47
N GLY A 122 4.48 2.31 15.93
CA GLY A 122 5.94 2.26 16.09
C GLY A 122 6.43 3.42 16.96
#